data_AF-A0A2E6A605-F1
#
_entry.id   AF-A0A2E6A605-F1
#
_cell.length_a   1.000
_cell.length_b   1.000
_cell.length_c   1.000
_cell.angle_alpha   90.00
_cell.angle_beta   90.00
_cell.angle_gamma   90.00
#
_symmetry.space_group_name_H-M   'P 1'
#
loop_
_entity.id
_entity.type
_entity.pdbx_description
1 polymer ?
#
loop_
_entity_poly.entity_id
_entity_poly.type
_entity_poly.pdbx_seq_one_letter_code
_entity_poly.pdbx_strand_id
1 'polypeptide(L)'
;MPRPPGFVVSADVYRTALKGADPDPSSAEEHLLGFEFAETELAAMAKAHEALQAQRDRAVVYAVRSSATAEDLGDASFAGQHETFYEVGFGELADAIRRCWCSLWSEPAVAYRDTQGIAHADVAMAVVVQEMIASEVSGITFTANPLTGSGDEVVTDAVWGMGSAIVDGRVAPDHFVVARNSGDIVTEQIATKTRMVRAGAAATELSDVPESERLRATLDREQLAEVTRWALKSEVHFGKPQDLEWAFAGGRYFMLQSRPITTLEADAELETSTRLVIYKPIAENFTDPCCR
;
A
#
# COMPACT_ATOMS: atom_id res chain seq x y z
N MET A 1 4.04 8.63 12.45
CA MET A 1 2.64 8.23 12.71
C MET A 1 2.67 6.78 13.18
N PRO A 2 1.77 6.32 14.08
CA PRO A 2 1.68 4.90 14.43
C PRO A 2 1.47 4.03 13.19
N ARG A 3 2.05 2.83 13.17
CA ARG A 3 1.79 1.82 12.14
C ARG A 3 0.81 0.78 12.69
N PRO A 4 -0.11 0.27 11.88
CA PRO A 4 -0.86 -0.92 12.25
C PRO A 4 0.11 -2.07 12.59
N PRO A 5 -0.17 -2.84 13.65
CA PRO A 5 0.61 -4.02 13.98
C PRO A 5 0.62 -5.05 12.85
N GLY A 6 1.65 -5.87 12.80
CA GLY A 6 1.82 -6.85 11.73
C GLY A 6 3.12 -7.60 11.86
N PHE A 7 3.45 -8.38 10.85
CA PHE A 7 4.70 -9.10 10.72
C PHE A 7 5.08 -9.24 9.25
N VAL A 8 6.32 -9.67 9.00
CA VAL A 8 6.84 -9.90 7.66
C VAL A 8 7.27 -11.35 7.51
N VAL A 9 6.81 -11.97 6.44
CA VAL A 9 7.35 -13.23 5.93
C VAL A 9 8.54 -12.88 5.05
N SER A 10 9.72 -13.36 5.42
CA SER A 10 10.97 -12.95 4.79
C SER A 10 11.10 -13.47 3.35
N ALA A 11 11.91 -12.78 2.57
CA ALA A 11 12.29 -13.21 1.23
C ALA A 11 13.05 -14.55 1.21
N ASP A 12 13.59 -15.01 2.34
CA ASP A 12 14.27 -16.30 2.43
C ASP A 12 13.30 -17.49 2.41
N VAL A 13 12.09 -17.31 2.97
CA VAL A 13 11.01 -18.30 2.86
C VAL A 13 10.60 -18.44 1.39
N TYR A 14 10.45 -17.32 0.69
CA TYR A 14 10.20 -17.30 -0.75
C TYR A 14 11.27 -18.05 -1.56
N ARG A 15 12.56 -17.79 -1.29
CA ARG A 15 13.67 -18.49 -1.97
C ARG A 15 13.63 -19.99 -1.72
N THR A 16 13.23 -20.40 -0.51
CA THR A 16 13.04 -21.81 -0.17
C THR A 16 11.87 -22.40 -0.97
N ALA A 17 10.77 -21.67 -1.09
CA ALA A 17 9.60 -22.08 -1.86
C ALA A 17 9.88 -22.27 -3.36
N LEU A 18 10.78 -21.47 -3.94
CA LEU A 18 11.19 -21.60 -5.35
C LEU A 18 12.29 -22.63 -5.60
N LYS A 19 12.84 -23.27 -4.56
CA LYS A 19 13.99 -24.16 -4.74
C LYS A 19 13.61 -25.36 -5.61
N GLY A 20 14.27 -25.46 -6.78
CA GLY A 20 14.04 -26.53 -7.75
C GLY A 20 13.07 -26.17 -8.87
N ALA A 21 12.46 -24.99 -8.83
CA ALA A 21 11.68 -24.46 -9.94
C ALA A 21 12.59 -24.12 -11.13
N ASP A 22 12.09 -24.38 -12.33
CA ASP A 22 12.67 -23.81 -13.55
C ASP A 22 12.38 -22.29 -13.56
N PRO A 23 13.25 -21.46 -14.17
CA PRO A 23 13.10 -20.02 -14.17
C PRO A 23 12.05 -19.56 -15.20
N ASP A 24 10.86 -20.16 -15.15
CA ASP A 24 9.71 -19.81 -15.98
C ASP A 24 8.44 -19.63 -15.12
N PRO A 25 7.45 -18.85 -15.60
CA PRO A 25 6.25 -18.54 -14.82
C PRO A 25 5.43 -19.74 -14.37
N SER A 26 5.26 -20.75 -15.24
CA SER A 26 4.42 -21.91 -14.95
C SER A 26 5.05 -22.79 -13.88
N SER A 27 6.35 -23.06 -14.00
CA SER A 27 7.10 -23.84 -13.01
C SER A 27 7.15 -23.13 -11.67
N ALA A 28 7.39 -21.81 -11.66
CA ALA A 28 7.38 -21.02 -10.44
C ALA A 28 6.00 -20.99 -9.76
N GLU A 29 4.92 -20.78 -10.51
CA GLU A 29 3.56 -20.78 -9.97
C GLU A 29 3.20 -22.13 -9.33
N GLU A 30 3.52 -23.25 -9.98
CA GLU A 30 3.30 -24.59 -9.44
C GLU A 30 4.04 -24.80 -8.11
N HIS A 31 5.32 -24.43 -8.04
CA HIS A 31 6.12 -24.55 -6.82
C HIS A 31 5.60 -23.66 -5.69
N LEU A 32 5.24 -22.42 -6.00
CA LEU A 32 4.79 -21.45 -5.01
C LEU A 32 3.40 -21.81 -4.45
N LEU A 33 2.46 -22.21 -5.29
CA LEU A 33 1.13 -22.64 -4.86
C LEU A 33 1.17 -23.98 -4.10
N GLY A 34 2.08 -24.88 -4.50
CA GLY A 34 2.30 -26.16 -3.84
C GLY A 34 3.15 -26.08 -2.57
N PHE A 35 3.76 -24.93 -2.26
CA PHE A 35 4.68 -24.80 -1.14
C PHE A 35 3.99 -25.02 0.21
N GLU A 36 4.47 -25.97 1.00
CA GLU A 36 4.03 -26.16 2.38
C GLU A 36 4.97 -25.44 3.34
N PHE A 37 4.43 -24.47 4.09
CA PHE A 37 5.17 -23.78 5.14
C PHE A 37 5.63 -24.77 6.21
N ALA A 38 6.85 -24.56 6.72
CA ALA A 38 7.39 -25.35 7.81
C ALA A 38 6.55 -25.15 9.09
N GLU A 39 6.51 -26.17 9.96
CA GLU A 39 5.77 -26.10 11.23
C GLU A 39 6.22 -24.89 12.09
N THR A 40 7.51 -24.54 12.03
CA THR A 40 8.07 -23.37 12.70
C THR A 40 7.54 -22.05 12.15
N GLU A 41 7.33 -21.94 10.83
CA GLU A 41 6.79 -20.74 10.18
C GLU A 41 5.30 -20.58 10.49
N LEU A 42 4.54 -21.69 10.41
CA LEU A 42 3.13 -21.72 10.80
C LEU A 42 2.94 -21.34 12.28
N ALA A 43 3.77 -21.89 13.17
CA ALA A 43 3.74 -21.57 14.59
C ALA A 43 4.09 -20.09 14.87
N ALA A 44 5.04 -19.52 14.13
CA ALA A 44 5.39 -18.10 14.24
C ALA A 44 4.22 -17.20 13.81
N MET A 45 3.58 -17.49 12.67
CA MET A 45 2.39 -16.78 12.21
C MET A 45 1.22 -16.92 13.18
N ALA A 46 0.96 -18.12 13.70
CA ALA A 46 -0.09 -18.37 14.69
C ALA A 46 0.15 -17.58 15.98
N LYS A 47 1.38 -17.58 16.50
CA LYS A 47 1.74 -16.82 17.70
C LYS A 47 1.56 -15.31 17.49
N ALA A 48 1.95 -14.79 16.32
CA ALA A 48 1.74 -13.38 15.98
C ALA A 48 0.24 -13.04 15.91
N HIS A 49 -0.57 -13.92 15.28
CA HIS A 49 -2.01 -13.77 15.22
C HIS A 49 -2.66 -13.78 16.61
N GLU A 50 -2.34 -14.77 17.46
CA GLU A 50 -2.87 -14.88 18.82
C GLU A 50 -2.55 -13.64 19.66
N ALA A 51 -1.31 -13.12 19.57
CA ALA A 51 -0.89 -11.93 20.29
C ALA A 51 -1.66 -10.67 19.87
N LEU A 52 -2.03 -10.56 18.58
CA LEU A 52 -2.86 -9.47 18.07
C LEU A 52 -4.34 -9.67 18.44
N GLN A 53 -4.87 -10.87 18.24
CA GLN A 53 -6.25 -11.22 18.53
C GLN A 53 -6.60 -11.04 20.00
N ALA A 54 -5.67 -11.33 20.92
CA ALA A 54 -5.84 -11.12 22.36
C ALA A 54 -6.07 -9.64 22.75
N GLN A 55 -5.74 -8.69 21.86
CA GLN A 55 -5.91 -7.26 22.06
C GLN A 55 -7.09 -6.68 21.28
N ARG A 56 -7.94 -7.53 20.68
CA ARG A 56 -9.04 -7.12 19.80
C ARG A 56 -10.32 -7.88 20.13
N ASP A 57 -11.44 -7.15 20.15
CA ASP A 57 -12.76 -7.74 20.40
C ASP A 57 -13.37 -8.42 19.17
N ARG A 58 -12.86 -8.09 17.97
CA ARG A 58 -13.28 -8.66 16.69
C ARG A 58 -12.17 -9.53 16.12
N ALA A 59 -12.55 -10.45 15.23
CA ALA A 59 -11.60 -11.24 14.48
C ALA A 59 -10.63 -10.32 13.73
N VAL A 60 -9.34 -10.55 13.91
CA VAL A 60 -8.30 -9.81 13.18
C VAL A 60 -8.27 -10.31 11.74
N VAL A 61 -8.33 -9.36 10.81
CA VAL A 61 -8.14 -9.57 9.38
C VAL A 61 -6.97 -8.72 8.90
N TYR A 62 -6.33 -9.16 7.81
CA TYR A 62 -5.04 -8.66 7.37
C TYR A 62 -5.09 -8.03 5.98
N ALA A 63 -4.29 -6.98 5.79
CA ALA A 63 -3.74 -6.61 4.50
C ALA A 63 -2.48 -7.43 4.28
N VAL A 64 -2.43 -8.19 3.19
CA VAL A 64 -1.28 -9.00 2.77
C VAL A 64 -0.70 -8.33 1.54
N ARG A 65 0.46 -7.70 1.71
CA ARG A 65 1.09 -6.82 0.74
C ARG A 65 2.42 -7.41 0.29
N SER A 66 2.62 -7.46 -1.01
CA SER A 66 3.88 -7.83 -1.64
C SER A 66 4.96 -6.77 -1.35
N SER A 67 6.19 -7.23 -1.15
CA SER A 67 7.39 -6.39 -1.00
C SER A 67 8.60 -7.07 -1.61
N ALA A 68 8.79 -6.90 -2.92
CA ALA A 68 9.89 -7.47 -3.67
C ALA A 68 11.19 -6.66 -3.53
N THR A 69 12.33 -7.37 -3.46
CA THR A 69 13.67 -6.81 -3.26
C THR A 69 14.13 -5.91 -4.40
N ALA A 70 13.49 -6.01 -5.57
CA ALA A 70 13.80 -5.22 -6.74
C ALA A 70 12.82 -4.06 -6.97
N GLU A 71 11.81 -3.87 -6.11
CA GLU A 71 10.80 -2.82 -6.27
C GLU A 71 11.39 -1.41 -6.40
N ASP A 72 12.54 -1.19 -5.76
CA ASP A 72 13.27 0.09 -5.72
C ASP A 72 14.63 0.05 -6.48
N LEU A 73 14.90 -1.00 -7.27
CA LEU A 73 16.13 -1.09 -8.07
C LEU A 73 15.97 -0.26 -9.36
N GLY A 74 16.29 1.04 -9.27
CA GLY A 74 16.43 1.97 -10.40
C GLY A 74 15.25 2.93 -10.60
N ASP A 75 15.34 3.75 -11.66
CA ASP A 75 14.39 4.85 -11.97
C ASP A 75 12.99 4.37 -12.39
N ALA A 76 12.80 3.06 -12.52
CA ALA A 76 11.52 2.45 -12.82
C ALA A 76 11.15 1.49 -11.67
N SER A 77 10.32 1.99 -10.76
CA SER A 77 9.65 1.17 -9.75
C SER A 77 8.82 0.07 -10.42
N PHE A 78 8.77 -1.15 -9.84
CA PHE A 78 7.85 -2.25 -10.21
C PHE A 78 6.38 -1.88 -9.89
N ALA A 79 5.96 -0.67 -10.25
CA ALA A 79 4.77 -0.01 -9.77
C ALA A 79 3.51 -0.77 -10.23
N GLY A 80 2.74 -1.24 -9.25
CA GLY A 80 1.37 -1.70 -9.44
C GLY A 80 1.23 -3.09 -10.07
N GLN A 81 2.29 -3.89 -10.13
CA GLN A 81 2.22 -5.23 -10.73
C GLN A 81 2.05 -6.36 -9.72
N HIS A 82 2.22 -6.08 -8.43
CA HIS A 82 2.13 -7.10 -7.40
C HIS A 82 0.83 -7.00 -6.60
N GLU A 83 0.26 -8.16 -6.29
CA GLU A 83 -1.07 -8.25 -5.70
C GLU A 83 -1.03 -7.85 -4.22
N THR A 84 -2.04 -7.10 -3.81
CA THR A 84 -2.37 -6.87 -2.40
C THR A 84 -3.73 -7.49 -2.13
N PHE A 85 -3.80 -8.27 -1.06
CA PHE A 85 -5.04 -8.87 -0.58
C PHE A 85 -5.49 -8.15 0.68
N TYR A 86 -6.76 -7.77 0.72
CA TYR A 86 -7.36 -7.08 1.86
C TYR A 86 -8.39 -7.99 2.52
N GLU A 87 -8.66 -7.76 3.81
CA GLU A 87 -9.65 -8.51 4.59
C GLU A 87 -9.36 -10.03 4.65
N VAL A 88 -8.07 -10.40 4.67
CA VAL A 88 -7.64 -11.81 4.73
C VAL A 88 -7.74 -12.34 6.16
N GLY A 89 -8.51 -13.40 6.37
CA GLY A 89 -8.56 -14.09 7.66
C GLY A 89 -7.31 -14.94 7.92
N PHE A 90 -7.03 -15.28 9.18
CA PHE A 90 -5.85 -16.08 9.54
C PHE A 90 -5.80 -17.45 8.81
N GLY A 91 -6.95 -18.10 8.61
CA GLY A 91 -7.03 -19.38 7.90
C GLY A 91 -6.70 -19.29 6.40
N GLU A 92 -6.80 -18.10 5.80
CA GLU A 92 -6.54 -17.85 4.39
C GLU A 92 -5.14 -17.25 4.17
N LEU A 93 -4.44 -16.91 5.25
CA LEU A 93 -3.21 -16.13 5.21
C LEU A 93 -2.09 -16.82 4.39
N ALA A 94 -1.91 -18.13 4.59
CA ALA A 94 -0.90 -18.89 3.87
C ALA A 94 -1.15 -18.89 2.35
N ASP A 95 -2.41 -18.97 1.93
CA ASP A 95 -2.79 -18.87 0.52
C ASP A 95 -2.51 -17.47 -0.04
N ALA A 96 -2.92 -16.43 0.69
CA ALA A 96 -2.68 -15.04 0.29
C ALA A 96 -1.18 -14.73 0.12
N ILE A 97 -0.32 -15.26 1.00
CA ILE A 97 1.14 -15.11 0.90
C ILE A 97 1.67 -15.78 -0.37
N ARG A 98 1.26 -17.03 -0.66
CA ARG A 98 1.66 -17.73 -1.89
C ARG A 98 1.24 -16.97 -3.13
N ARG A 99 0.02 -16.43 -3.14
CA ARG A 99 -0.48 -15.64 -4.26
C ARG A 99 0.28 -14.32 -4.44
N CYS A 100 0.66 -13.65 -3.35
CA CYS A 100 1.59 -12.52 -3.45
C CYS A 100 2.89 -12.94 -4.14
N TRP A 101 3.49 -14.06 -3.75
CA TRP A 101 4.70 -14.58 -4.41
C TRP A 101 4.49 -14.91 -5.89
N CYS A 102 3.35 -15.52 -6.25
CA CYS A 102 2.99 -15.80 -7.64
C CYS A 102 2.87 -14.51 -8.46
N SER A 103 2.45 -13.40 -7.86
CA SER A 103 2.37 -12.12 -8.56
C SER A 103 3.71 -11.60 -9.08
N LEU A 104 4.83 -12.05 -8.49
CA LEU A 104 6.17 -11.78 -9.03
C LEU A 104 6.38 -12.45 -10.40
N TRP A 105 5.69 -13.54 -10.69
CA TRP A 105 5.78 -14.32 -11.93
C TRP A 105 4.64 -14.02 -12.90
N SER A 106 3.83 -13.00 -12.65
CA SER A 106 2.82 -12.53 -13.60
C SER A 106 3.45 -12.09 -14.92
N GLU A 107 2.71 -12.22 -16.02
CA GLU A 107 3.18 -11.84 -17.36
C GLU A 107 3.74 -10.39 -17.40
N PRO A 108 3.09 -9.37 -16.80
CA PRO A 108 3.65 -8.02 -16.74
C PRO A 108 5.00 -7.95 -15.99
N ALA A 109 5.12 -8.68 -14.88
CA ALA A 109 6.31 -8.66 -14.02
C ALA A 109 7.52 -9.33 -14.68
N VAL A 110 7.28 -10.44 -15.38
CA VAL A 110 8.29 -11.16 -16.14
C VAL A 110 8.75 -10.30 -17.33
N ALA A 111 7.81 -9.79 -18.13
CA ALA A 111 8.13 -8.96 -19.28
C ALA A 111 8.90 -7.68 -18.90
N TYR A 112 8.56 -7.09 -17.75
CA TYR A 112 9.31 -5.96 -17.22
C TYR A 112 10.76 -6.33 -16.88
N ARG A 113 10.98 -7.43 -16.13
CA ARG A 113 12.33 -7.90 -15.80
C ARG A 113 13.16 -8.20 -17.04
N ASP A 114 12.56 -8.86 -18.03
CA ASP A 114 13.23 -9.15 -19.31
C ASP A 114 13.66 -7.86 -20.02
N THR A 115 12.78 -6.85 -20.04
CA THR A 115 13.06 -5.55 -20.65
C THR A 115 14.19 -4.80 -19.94
N GLN A 116 14.26 -4.91 -18.62
CA GLN A 116 15.31 -4.28 -17.80
C GLN A 116 16.59 -5.13 -17.68
N GLY A 117 16.62 -6.34 -18.25
CA GLY A 117 17.75 -7.26 -18.12
C GLY A 117 17.98 -7.77 -16.69
N ILE A 118 16.93 -7.80 -15.86
CA ILE A 118 16.98 -8.27 -14.47
C ILE A 118 16.81 -9.80 -14.48
N ALA A 119 17.82 -10.53 -14.00
CA ALA A 119 17.73 -11.98 -13.89
C ALA A 119 16.62 -12.38 -12.89
N HIS A 120 15.76 -13.31 -13.29
CA HIS A 120 14.63 -13.74 -12.45
C HIS A 120 15.08 -14.31 -11.10
N ALA A 121 16.23 -14.99 -11.06
CA ALA A 121 16.80 -15.56 -9.84
C ALA A 121 17.28 -14.51 -8.82
N ASP A 122 17.52 -13.27 -9.25
CA ASP A 122 18.03 -12.19 -8.40
C ASP A 122 16.90 -11.45 -7.67
N VAL A 123 15.64 -11.70 -8.03
CA VAL A 123 14.47 -11.08 -7.41
C VAL A 123 13.84 -12.03 -6.40
N ALA A 124 13.61 -11.53 -5.20
CA ALA A 124 12.88 -12.25 -4.16
C ALA A 124 11.78 -11.37 -3.59
N MET A 125 10.77 -11.99 -2.98
CA MET A 125 9.64 -11.25 -2.41
C MET A 125 9.45 -11.58 -0.93
N ALA A 126 9.56 -10.56 -0.09
CA ALA A 126 8.99 -10.58 1.23
C ALA A 126 7.49 -10.28 1.14
N VAL A 127 6.72 -10.72 2.13
CA VAL A 127 5.30 -10.42 2.22
C VAL A 127 5.02 -9.80 3.58
N VAL A 128 4.46 -8.60 3.55
CA VAL A 128 4.04 -7.89 4.74
C VAL A 128 2.60 -8.24 5.07
N VAL A 129 2.37 -8.63 6.32
CA VAL A 129 1.07 -9.01 6.85
C VAL A 129 0.72 -8.01 7.94
N GLN A 130 -0.22 -7.13 7.63
CA GLN A 130 -0.56 -5.99 8.48
C GLN A 130 -2.03 -6.05 8.91
N GLU A 131 -2.34 -5.74 10.17
CA GLU A 131 -3.72 -5.60 10.63
C GLU A 131 -4.48 -4.59 9.76
N MET A 132 -5.66 -4.98 9.25
CA MET A 132 -6.55 -4.06 8.56
C MET A 132 -7.11 -3.02 9.52
N ILE A 133 -6.98 -1.76 9.16
CA ILE A 133 -7.63 -0.66 9.86
C ILE A 133 -9.01 -0.46 9.25
N ALA A 134 -10.05 -0.74 10.04
CA ALA A 134 -11.44 -0.43 9.71
C ALA A 134 -11.68 1.09 9.78
N SER A 135 -11.20 1.82 8.77
CA SER A 135 -11.12 3.28 8.80
C SER A 135 -12.41 3.99 8.45
N GLU A 136 -12.64 5.13 9.11
CA GLU A 136 -13.73 6.06 8.85
C GLU A 136 -13.37 6.98 7.67
N VAL A 137 -12.09 7.35 7.58
CA VAL A 137 -11.50 8.12 6.50
C VAL A 137 -10.15 7.51 6.16
N SER A 138 -9.80 7.48 4.89
CA SER A 138 -8.48 7.07 4.43
C SER A 138 -8.05 7.96 3.28
N GLY A 139 -6.75 8.00 3.03
CA GLY A 139 -6.22 8.86 1.99
C GLY A 139 -4.78 8.61 1.67
N ILE A 140 -4.34 9.36 0.66
CA ILE A 140 -2.97 9.39 0.17
C ILE A 140 -2.49 10.84 0.26
N THR A 141 -1.28 11.04 0.73
CA THR A 141 -0.66 12.37 0.81
C THR A 141 0.70 12.36 0.15
N PHE A 142 0.85 13.16 -0.89
CA PHE A 142 2.11 13.41 -1.57
C PHE A 142 2.75 14.67 -1.00
N THR A 143 4.01 14.59 -0.60
CA THR A 143 4.73 15.76 -0.06
C THR A 143 5.26 16.70 -1.15
N ALA A 144 5.18 16.30 -2.42
CA ALA A 144 5.36 17.17 -3.56
C ALA A 144 4.22 16.92 -4.55
N ASN A 145 3.79 17.94 -5.28
CA ASN A 145 2.64 17.84 -6.16
C ASN A 145 2.99 16.97 -7.39
N PRO A 146 2.34 15.79 -7.56
CA PRO A 146 2.66 14.86 -8.63
C PRO A 146 2.17 15.33 -10.02
N LEU A 147 1.32 16.38 -10.08
CA LEU A 147 0.81 16.95 -11.33
C LEU A 147 1.67 18.10 -11.84
N THR A 148 2.25 18.88 -10.94
CA THR A 148 3.03 20.09 -11.28
C THR A 148 4.53 19.91 -11.09
N GLY A 149 4.94 18.86 -10.38
CA GLY A 149 6.32 18.67 -9.93
C GLY A 149 6.72 19.57 -8.76
N SER A 150 5.81 20.41 -8.24
CA SER A 150 6.14 21.41 -7.24
C SER A 150 6.44 20.78 -5.88
N GLY A 151 7.66 20.98 -5.39
CA GLY A 151 8.04 20.65 -4.02
C GLY A 151 7.40 21.56 -2.97
N ASP A 152 6.84 22.71 -3.34
CA ASP A 152 6.23 23.68 -2.42
C ASP A 152 4.76 23.37 -2.08
N GLU A 153 4.21 22.30 -2.64
CA GLU A 153 2.82 21.90 -2.50
C GLU A 153 2.70 20.49 -1.94
N VAL A 154 1.90 20.33 -0.89
CA VAL A 154 1.51 19.03 -0.34
C VAL A 154 0.10 18.71 -0.83
N VAL A 155 -0.07 17.57 -1.48
CA VAL A 155 -1.34 17.14 -2.07
C VAL A 155 -1.92 16.02 -1.22
N THR A 156 -3.20 16.11 -0.87
CA THR A 156 -3.92 15.06 -0.13
C THR A 156 -5.22 14.70 -0.83
N ASP A 157 -5.36 13.42 -1.13
CA ASP A 157 -6.61 12.81 -1.61
C ASP A 157 -7.23 11.98 -0.50
N ALA A 158 -8.50 12.20 -0.18
CA ALA A 158 -9.17 11.54 0.94
C ALA A 158 -10.58 11.04 0.59
N VAL A 159 -10.96 9.88 1.12
CA VAL A 159 -12.29 9.27 0.95
C VAL A 159 -12.91 8.86 2.28
N TRP A 160 -14.24 8.71 2.26
CA TRP A 160 -14.93 7.99 3.32
C TRP A 160 -14.62 6.49 3.26
N GLY A 161 -14.41 5.89 4.42
CA GLY A 161 -14.20 4.46 4.58
C GLY A 161 -12.75 4.01 4.35
N MET A 162 -12.60 2.77 3.86
CA MET A 162 -11.32 2.10 3.68
C MET A 162 -10.63 2.45 2.35
N GLY A 163 -9.30 2.56 2.39
CA GLY A 163 -8.48 3.10 1.29
C GLY A 163 -8.34 2.19 0.07
N SER A 164 -8.74 0.93 0.19
CA SER A 164 -8.76 -0.03 -0.93
C SER A 164 -9.57 0.47 -2.13
N ALA A 165 -10.54 1.37 -1.88
CA ALA A 165 -11.37 1.95 -2.93
C ALA A 165 -10.69 3.08 -3.72
N ILE A 166 -9.82 3.89 -3.08
CA ILE A 166 -9.04 4.94 -3.76
C ILE A 166 -8.11 4.29 -4.77
N VAL A 167 -7.36 3.31 -4.26
CA VAL A 167 -6.33 2.58 -4.98
C VAL A 167 -6.93 2.05 -6.28
N ASP A 168 -8.09 1.39 -6.23
CA ASP A 168 -8.73 0.82 -7.43
C ASP A 168 -9.47 1.84 -8.34
N GLY A 169 -9.44 3.14 -8.02
CA GLY A 169 -10.16 4.18 -8.77
C GLY A 169 -11.69 4.02 -8.72
N ARG A 170 -12.21 3.29 -7.74
CA ARG A 170 -13.65 2.95 -7.62
C ARG A 170 -14.47 4.07 -6.99
N VAL A 171 -13.82 5.03 -6.35
CA VAL A 171 -14.45 6.16 -5.65
C VAL A 171 -13.73 7.47 -5.98
N ALA A 172 -14.47 8.57 -6.03
CA ALA A 172 -13.90 9.90 -6.23
C ALA A 172 -13.44 10.49 -4.87
N PRO A 173 -12.16 10.85 -4.71
CA PRO A 173 -11.66 11.47 -3.48
C PRO A 173 -11.96 12.96 -3.43
N ASP A 174 -12.00 13.52 -2.22
CA ASP A 174 -11.75 14.94 -2.03
C ASP A 174 -10.27 15.23 -2.27
N HIS A 175 -9.97 16.35 -2.91
CA HIS A 175 -8.62 16.74 -3.29
C HIS A 175 -8.26 18.07 -2.64
N PHE A 176 -7.16 18.05 -1.88
CA PHE A 176 -6.64 19.21 -1.15
C PHE A 176 -5.20 19.50 -1.58
N VAL A 177 -4.90 20.78 -1.80
CA VAL A 177 -3.53 21.26 -2.01
C VAL A 177 -3.20 22.26 -0.91
N VAL A 178 -2.13 21.99 -0.16
CA VAL A 178 -1.65 22.80 0.94
C VAL A 178 -0.28 23.39 0.59
N ALA A 179 -0.13 24.71 0.76
CA ALA A 179 1.16 25.37 0.61
C ALA A 179 2.10 24.92 1.73
N ARG A 180 3.24 24.32 1.37
CA ARG A 180 4.20 23.71 2.32
C ARG A 180 4.63 24.67 3.42
N ASN A 181 4.94 25.92 3.06
CA ASN A 181 5.57 26.87 3.97
C ASN A 181 4.57 27.54 4.92
N SER A 182 3.38 27.89 4.44
CA SER A 182 2.37 28.57 5.27
C SER A 182 1.37 27.62 5.90
N GLY A 183 1.19 26.41 5.34
CA GLY A 183 0.11 25.49 5.73
C GLY A 183 -1.27 25.93 5.22
N ASP A 184 -1.34 26.95 4.37
CA ASP A 184 -2.61 27.43 3.82
C ASP A 184 -3.17 26.44 2.79
N ILE A 185 -4.48 26.23 2.83
CA ILE A 185 -5.20 25.47 1.82
C ILE A 185 -5.30 26.33 0.56
N VAL A 186 -4.56 25.94 -0.48
CA VAL A 186 -4.55 26.59 -1.80
C VAL A 186 -5.73 26.12 -2.63
N THR A 187 -6.01 24.82 -2.59
CA THR A 187 -7.10 24.19 -3.32
C THR A 187 -7.87 23.26 -2.40
N GLU A 188 -9.19 23.33 -2.49
CA GLU A 188 -10.13 22.43 -1.84
C GLU A 188 -11.20 22.04 -2.87
N GLN A 189 -11.18 20.78 -3.30
CA GLN A 189 -12.13 20.22 -4.23
C GLN A 189 -12.86 19.05 -3.58
N ILE A 190 -14.13 19.27 -3.25
CA ILE A 190 -14.95 18.26 -2.59
C ILE A 190 -15.70 17.46 -3.66
N ALA A 191 -15.39 16.17 -3.76
CA ALA A 191 -16.06 15.27 -4.68
C ALA A 191 -17.46 14.90 -4.16
N THR A 192 -18.35 14.57 -5.10
CA THR A 192 -19.62 13.92 -4.78
C THR A 192 -19.38 12.44 -4.51
N LYS A 193 -19.06 12.10 -3.26
CA LYS A 193 -18.69 10.75 -2.82
C LYS A 193 -19.95 9.89 -2.66
N THR A 194 -20.36 9.17 -3.70
CA THR A 194 -21.60 8.35 -3.68
C THR A 194 -21.39 6.96 -3.09
N ARG A 195 -20.17 6.42 -3.20
CA ARG A 195 -19.81 5.05 -2.80
C ARG A 195 -18.59 5.07 -1.88
N MET A 196 -18.51 4.10 -0.99
CA MET A 196 -17.37 3.86 -0.10
C MET A 196 -17.24 2.37 0.23
N VAL A 197 -16.08 1.95 0.72
CA VAL A 197 -15.92 0.67 1.40
C VAL A 197 -16.04 0.92 2.90
N ARG A 198 -17.07 0.39 3.55
CA ARG A 198 -17.33 0.65 4.97
C ARG A 198 -16.28 0.02 5.86
N ALA A 199 -16.04 0.64 7.01
CA ALA A 199 -15.19 0.10 8.07
C ALA A 199 -15.62 -1.33 8.46
N GLY A 200 -14.73 -2.31 8.26
CA GLY A 200 -14.95 -3.71 8.59
C GLY A 200 -15.93 -4.45 7.67
N ALA A 201 -16.17 -3.94 6.47
CA ALA A 201 -16.77 -4.67 5.36
C ALA A 201 -15.69 -5.31 4.48
N ALA A 202 -16.06 -6.25 3.61
CA ALA A 202 -15.12 -6.80 2.64
C ALA A 202 -14.56 -5.69 1.73
N ALA A 203 -13.27 -5.73 1.39
CA ALA A 203 -12.61 -4.67 0.61
C ALA A 203 -13.18 -4.47 -0.81
N THR A 204 -13.89 -5.48 -1.33
CA THR A 204 -14.59 -5.44 -2.62
C THR A 204 -16.01 -4.91 -2.50
N GLU A 205 -16.57 -4.82 -1.29
CA GLU A 205 -17.95 -4.44 -1.04
C GLU A 205 -18.11 -2.91 -0.99
N LEU A 206 -18.68 -2.37 -2.06
CA LEU A 206 -19.08 -0.96 -2.10
C LEU A 206 -20.44 -0.77 -1.43
N SER A 207 -20.51 0.20 -0.54
CA SER A 207 -21.71 0.70 0.12
C SER A 207 -22.01 2.13 -0.29
N ASP A 208 -23.26 2.56 -0.15
CA ASP A 208 -23.62 3.96 -0.32
C ASP A 208 -23.10 4.80 0.85
N VAL A 209 -22.54 5.95 0.49
CA VAL A 209 -22.26 7.04 1.42
C VAL A 209 -23.61 7.71 1.78
N PRO A 210 -23.89 7.95 3.08
CA PRO A 210 -25.09 8.68 3.51
C PRO A 210 -25.23 10.01 2.77
N GLU A 211 -26.45 10.36 2.36
CA GLU A 211 -26.69 11.59 1.57
C GLU A 211 -26.12 12.85 2.24
N SER A 212 -26.19 12.90 3.58
CA SER A 212 -25.64 13.99 4.39
C SER A 212 -24.11 14.11 4.33
N GLU A 213 -23.40 13.09 3.86
CA GLU A 213 -21.92 13.03 3.82
C GLU A 213 -21.35 13.13 2.42
N ARG A 214 -22.17 12.93 1.36
CA ARG A 214 -21.69 12.88 -0.03
C ARG A 214 -21.00 14.16 -0.49
N LEU A 215 -21.45 15.30 0.00
CA LEU A 215 -20.93 16.63 -0.33
C LEU A 215 -20.16 17.28 0.83
N ARG A 216 -19.94 16.56 1.93
CA ARG A 216 -19.10 17.04 3.03
C ARG A 216 -17.63 16.73 2.72
N ALA A 217 -16.75 17.63 3.15
CA ALA A 217 -15.32 17.34 3.17
C ALA A 217 -15.04 16.15 4.11
N THR A 218 -14.21 15.23 3.63
CA THR A 218 -13.72 14.06 4.37
C THR A 218 -12.80 14.43 5.52
N LEU A 219 -12.05 15.52 5.36
CA LEU A 219 -11.14 16.07 6.35
C LEU A 219 -11.57 17.50 6.69
N ASP A 220 -11.60 17.82 7.98
CA ASP A 220 -11.58 19.21 8.40
C ASP A 220 -10.16 19.81 8.34
N ARG A 221 -10.04 21.10 8.66
CA ARG A 221 -8.76 21.82 8.59
C ARG A 221 -7.71 21.29 9.58
N GLU A 222 -8.13 20.86 10.76
CA GLU A 222 -7.21 20.33 11.78
C GLU A 222 -6.70 18.95 11.36
N GLN A 223 -7.60 18.11 10.86
CA GLN A 223 -7.29 16.79 10.34
C GLN A 223 -6.36 16.86 9.12
N LEU A 224 -6.62 17.76 8.17
CA LEU A 224 -5.75 17.99 7.02
C LEU A 224 -4.36 18.45 7.46
N ALA A 225 -4.28 19.43 8.37
CA ALA A 225 -3.00 19.90 8.90
C ALA A 225 -2.22 18.79 9.62
N GLU A 226 -2.89 17.91 10.34
CA GLU A 226 -2.25 16.78 11.00
C GLU A 226 -1.67 15.77 9.99
N VAL A 227 -2.44 15.40 8.97
CA VAL A 227 -1.97 14.49 7.91
C VAL A 227 -0.79 15.10 7.16
N THR A 228 -0.88 16.37 6.75
CA THR A 228 0.24 17.11 6.13
C THR A 228 1.49 17.08 7.00
N ARG A 229 1.34 17.34 8.31
CA ARG A 229 2.46 17.30 9.27
C ARG A 229 3.09 15.91 9.34
N TRP A 230 2.29 14.84 9.30
CA TRP A 230 2.83 13.48 9.31
C TRP A 230 3.56 13.13 8.02
N ALA A 231 3.02 13.49 6.86
CA ALA A 231 3.68 13.27 5.57
C ALA A 231 5.03 13.99 5.49
N LEU A 232 5.09 15.27 5.88
CA LEU A 232 6.34 16.03 5.92
C LEU A 232 7.36 15.45 6.91
N LYS A 233 6.91 14.90 8.05
CA LYS A 233 7.80 14.17 8.96
C LYS A 233 8.36 12.90 8.33
N SER A 234 7.57 12.18 7.52
CA SER A 234 8.05 11.02 6.77
C SER A 234 9.08 11.43 5.72
N GLU A 235 8.84 12.51 4.97
CA GLU A 235 9.83 13.07 4.03
C GLU A 235 11.15 13.42 4.72
N VAL A 236 11.11 14.12 5.85
CA VAL A 236 12.32 14.43 6.63
C VAL A 236 13.05 13.16 7.08
N HIS A 237 12.31 12.12 7.46
CA HIS A 237 12.88 10.86 7.90
C HIS A 237 13.57 10.09 6.77
N PHE A 238 12.95 10.04 5.58
CA PHE A 238 13.45 9.29 4.43
C PHE A 238 14.36 10.10 3.50
N GLY A 239 14.40 11.42 3.64
CA GLY A 239 15.28 12.32 2.88
C GLY A 239 14.88 12.57 1.42
N LYS A 240 13.69 12.11 1.00
CA LYS A 240 13.14 12.29 -0.35
C LYS A 240 11.63 12.57 -0.28
N PRO A 241 11.02 13.27 -1.26
CA PRO A 241 9.57 13.43 -1.34
C PRO A 241 8.84 12.08 -1.20
N GLN A 242 7.74 12.06 -0.46
CA GLN A 242 7.03 10.84 -0.08
C GLN A 242 5.59 10.83 -0.61
N ASP A 243 5.17 9.65 -1.05
CA ASP A 243 3.81 9.18 -1.19
C ASP A 243 3.43 8.41 0.08
N LEU A 244 2.52 8.97 0.88
CA LEU A 244 2.09 8.42 2.18
C LEU A 244 0.63 7.93 2.12
N GLU A 245 0.43 6.63 2.31
CA GLU A 245 -0.91 6.06 2.56
C GLU A 245 -1.23 6.09 4.06
N TRP A 246 -2.42 6.58 4.39
CA TRP A 246 -2.86 6.69 5.78
C TRP A 246 -4.35 6.36 5.96
N ALA A 247 -4.68 6.01 7.20
CA ALA A 247 -6.04 5.75 7.65
C ALA A 247 -6.33 6.51 8.95
N PHE A 248 -7.58 6.93 9.11
CA PHE A 248 -8.12 7.51 10.32
C PHE A 248 -9.26 6.64 10.83
N ALA A 249 -9.12 6.16 12.06
CA ALA A 249 -10.10 5.29 12.71
C ALA A 249 -10.17 5.57 14.20
N GLY A 250 -11.37 5.86 14.71
CA GLY A 250 -11.60 6.02 16.15
C GLY A 250 -10.76 7.13 16.77
N GLY A 251 -10.61 8.25 16.05
CA GLY A 251 -9.83 9.41 16.50
C GLY A 251 -8.32 9.26 16.36
N ARG A 252 -7.82 8.23 15.65
CA ARG A 252 -6.38 7.95 15.54
C ARG A 252 -5.94 7.78 14.10
N TYR A 253 -4.77 8.33 13.79
CA TYR A 253 -4.09 8.16 12.50
C TYR A 253 -3.17 6.94 12.49
N PHE A 254 -3.16 6.24 11.37
CA PHE A 254 -2.32 5.09 11.08
C PHE A 254 -1.62 5.30 9.74
N MET A 255 -0.30 5.16 9.74
CA MET A 255 0.49 5.13 8.50
C MET A 255 0.45 3.71 7.99
N LEU A 256 -0.21 3.53 6.86
CA LEU A 256 -0.29 2.25 6.18
C LEU A 256 1.01 2.04 5.41
N GLN A 257 1.45 3.07 4.69
CA GLN A 257 2.62 2.98 3.81
C GLN A 257 3.30 4.34 3.58
N SER A 258 4.59 4.34 3.28
CA SER A 258 5.36 5.53 2.88
C SER A 258 6.41 5.12 1.86
N ARG A 259 6.46 5.83 0.72
CA ARG A 259 7.38 5.52 -0.39
C ARG A 259 7.92 6.78 -1.05
N PRO A 260 9.14 6.75 -1.64
CA PRO A 260 9.64 7.87 -2.41
C PRO A 260 8.80 8.13 -3.67
N ILE A 261 8.58 9.40 -4.01
CA ILE A 261 7.99 9.77 -5.30
C ILE A 261 9.08 9.73 -6.36
N THR A 262 9.05 8.74 -7.25
CA THR A 262 10.10 8.51 -8.27
C THR A 262 9.87 9.28 -9.58
N THR A 263 8.64 9.69 -9.87
CA THR A 263 8.28 10.39 -11.10
C THR A 263 8.78 11.83 -11.17
N LEU A 264 9.00 12.46 -10.02
CA LEU A 264 9.61 13.80 -9.95
C LEU A 264 11.06 13.82 -10.44
N GLU A 265 11.74 12.67 -10.37
CA GLU A 265 13.10 12.51 -10.90
C GLU A 265 13.07 12.20 -12.42
N ALA A 266 11.98 11.60 -12.93
CA ALA A 266 11.80 11.28 -14.35
C ALA A 266 11.33 12.47 -15.23
N ASP A 267 10.55 13.40 -14.66
CA ASP A 267 10.02 14.58 -15.39
C ASP A 267 11.06 15.68 -15.65
N ALA A 268 12.31 15.53 -15.17
CA ALA A 268 13.41 16.39 -15.59
C ALA A 268 13.80 16.18 -17.08
N GLU A 269 13.31 15.13 -17.75
CA GLU A 269 13.67 14.82 -19.15
C GLU A 269 12.51 14.77 -20.16
N LEU A 270 11.23 14.86 -19.79
CA LEU A 270 10.13 14.75 -20.77
C LEU A 270 8.96 15.72 -20.50
N GLU A 271 8.91 16.82 -21.26
CA GLU A 271 7.82 17.79 -21.27
C GLU A 271 6.51 17.27 -21.90
N THR A 272 5.41 17.55 -21.20
CA THR A 272 4.00 17.73 -21.65
C THR A 272 3.21 16.55 -22.22
N SER A 273 2.24 16.06 -21.45
CA SER A 273 0.87 15.80 -21.93
C SER A 273 -0.08 15.51 -20.76
N THR A 274 -1.18 16.25 -20.68
CA THR A 274 -2.25 16.12 -19.69
C THR A 274 -2.82 14.70 -19.71
N ARG A 275 -2.55 13.92 -18.67
CA ARG A 275 -3.24 12.66 -18.38
C ARG A 275 -3.71 12.66 -16.94
N LEU A 276 -4.98 12.33 -16.72
CA LEU A 276 -5.43 11.83 -15.43
C LEU A 276 -4.62 10.56 -15.15
N VAL A 277 -3.63 10.64 -14.25
CA VAL A 277 -2.83 9.49 -13.84
C VAL A 277 -3.44 8.94 -12.56
N ILE A 278 -4.07 7.77 -12.65
CA ILE A 278 -4.44 6.97 -11.49
C ILE A 278 -3.14 6.37 -10.96
N TYR A 279 -2.64 6.89 -9.83
CA TYR A 279 -1.40 6.42 -9.20
C TYR A 279 -1.65 5.13 -8.41
N LYS A 280 -0.89 4.08 -8.74
CA LYS A 280 -0.62 2.93 -7.86
C LYS A 280 0.84 2.52 -8.00
N PRO A 281 1.67 2.74 -6.98
CA PRO A 281 2.74 1.78 -6.66
C PRO A 281 2.50 1.17 -5.27
N ILE A 282 3.18 0.08 -4.88
CA ILE A 282 3.19 -0.57 -3.54
C ILE A 282 4.63 -1.08 -3.27
N ALA A 283 5.22 -0.71 -2.12
CA ALA A 283 6.43 -1.25 -1.46
C ALA A 283 6.44 -0.80 0.03
N GLU A 284 6.63 -1.71 0.99
CA GLU A 284 6.48 -1.43 2.44
C GLU A 284 7.78 -1.57 3.23
N ASN A 285 8.10 -0.56 4.06
CA ASN A 285 9.28 -0.58 4.94
C ASN A 285 8.93 -1.10 6.34
N PHE A 286 9.30 -2.36 6.64
CA PHE A 286 9.37 -2.91 8.00
C PHE A 286 10.78 -3.42 8.30
N THR A 287 11.31 -3.13 9.49
CA THR A 287 12.72 -3.34 9.83
C THR A 287 13.06 -4.64 10.53
N ASP A 288 12.18 -5.65 10.64
CA ASP A 288 12.60 -7.00 11.08
C ASP A 288 11.61 -8.11 10.65
N PRO A 289 12.06 -9.18 9.97
CA PRO A 289 11.22 -10.33 9.62
C PRO A 289 10.92 -11.24 10.82
N CYS A 290 9.74 -11.88 10.83
CA CYS A 290 9.33 -12.78 11.91
C CYS A 290 9.95 -14.18 11.79
N CYS A 291 10.31 -14.60 10.57
CA CYS A 291 10.93 -15.88 10.27
C CYS A 291 12.38 -15.68 9.81
N ARG A 292 13.32 -16.33 10.51
CA ARG A 292 14.74 -16.48 10.14
C ARG A 292 15.05 -17.95 9.94
#